data_AF-A0AAD0MRT3-F1
#
_entry.id   AF-A0AAD0MRT3-F1
#
_cell.length_a   1.000
_cell.length_b   1.000
_cell.length_c   1.000
_cell.angle_alpha   90.00
_cell.angle_beta   90.00
_cell.angle_gamma   90.00
#
_symmetry.space_group_name_H-M   'P 1'
#
loop_
_entity.id
_entity.type
_entity.pdbx_description
1 polymer ?
#
loop_
_entity_poly.entity_id
_entity_poly.type
_entity_poly.pdbx_seq_one_letter_code
_entity_poly.pdbx_strand_id
1 'polypeptide(L)'
;MTFEERYALNKYTGDLYQKINYAIRKNSNETYLEYAKNIENAMEKFELKENIKVYRDTQKKYYELLGVGDTFEVNMFFSISTNKSIAEEFSEVDMSDDGIIFEIDVSINTKCIYIGKKFYFK
;
A
#
# COMPACT_ATOMS: atom_id res chain seq x y z
N MET A 1 17.58 1.28 7.26
CA MET A 1 16.78 0.09 6.92
C MET A 1 17.66 -1.15 7.02
N THR A 2 17.21 -2.19 7.72
CA THR A 2 17.93 -3.48 7.85
C THR A 2 17.75 -4.35 6.61
N PHE A 3 18.41 -5.51 6.59
CA PHE A 3 18.25 -6.49 5.51
C PHE A 3 16.82 -7.05 5.49
N GLU A 4 16.29 -7.39 6.65
CA GLU A 4 14.99 -7.99 6.89
C GLU A 4 13.86 -7.04 6.48
N GLU A 5 13.99 -5.75 6.86
CA GLU A 5 13.08 -4.67 6.44
C GLU A 5 13.05 -4.52 4.92
N ARG A 6 14.23 -4.47 4.28
CA ARG A 6 14.35 -4.38 2.82
C ARG A 6 13.79 -5.62 2.13
N TYR A 7 14.08 -6.81 2.67
CA TYR A 7 13.61 -8.08 2.14
C TYR A 7 12.08 -8.18 2.23
N ALA A 8 11.49 -7.78 3.35
CA ALA A 8 10.05 -7.76 3.54
C ALA A 8 9.36 -6.77 2.58
N LEU A 9 9.90 -5.55 2.41
CA LEU A 9 9.41 -4.60 1.41
C LEU A 9 9.48 -5.20 0.00
N ASN A 10 10.58 -5.86 -0.35
CA ASN A 10 10.73 -6.50 -1.65
C ASN A 10 9.72 -7.61 -1.88
N LYS A 11 9.48 -8.46 -0.88
CA LYS A 11 8.44 -9.48 -0.93
C LYS A 11 7.05 -8.89 -1.08
N TYR A 12 6.76 -7.81 -0.36
CA TYR A 12 5.49 -7.11 -0.46
C TYR A 12 5.29 -6.50 -1.86
N THR A 13 6.26 -5.78 -2.40
CA THR A 13 6.16 -5.15 -3.73
C THR A 13 6.26 -6.14 -4.90
N GLY A 14 6.63 -7.39 -4.62
CA GLY A 14 6.67 -8.49 -5.59
C GLY A 14 5.33 -9.22 -5.62
N ASP A 15 5.35 -10.50 -5.26
CA ASP A 15 4.23 -11.43 -5.39
C ASP A 15 3.46 -11.67 -4.08
N LEU A 16 3.94 -11.16 -2.94
CA LEU A 16 3.37 -11.50 -1.63
C LEU A 16 2.42 -10.44 -1.04
N TYR A 17 2.15 -9.32 -1.72
CA TYR A 17 1.28 -8.25 -1.18
C TYR A 17 -0.09 -8.78 -0.71
N GLN A 18 -0.73 -9.66 -1.50
CA GLN A 18 -2.05 -10.21 -1.16
C GLN A 18 -1.99 -11.07 0.09
N LYS A 19 -0.95 -11.91 0.21
CA LYS A 19 -0.79 -12.83 1.33
C LYS A 19 -0.45 -12.09 2.63
N ILE A 20 0.41 -11.08 2.54
CA ILE A 20 0.76 -10.21 3.68
C ILE A 20 -0.47 -9.44 4.15
N ASN A 21 -1.20 -8.77 3.25
CA ASN A 21 -2.42 -8.04 3.62
C ASN A 21 -3.56 -8.96 4.10
N TYR A 22 -3.63 -10.20 3.61
CA TYR A 22 -4.56 -11.19 4.16
C TYR A 22 -4.17 -11.61 5.58
N ALA A 23 -2.89 -11.86 5.81
CA ALA A 23 -2.34 -12.21 7.11
C ALA A 23 -2.63 -11.13 8.17
N ILE A 24 -2.42 -9.85 7.85
CA ILE A 24 -2.76 -8.72 8.73
C ILE A 24 -4.25 -8.73 9.05
N ARG A 25 -5.13 -8.80 8.02
CA ARG A 25 -6.59 -8.76 8.21
C ARG A 25 -7.14 -9.93 9.04
N LYS A 26 -6.52 -11.10 8.96
CA LYS A 26 -6.97 -12.32 9.66
C LYS A 26 -6.15 -12.66 10.89
N ASN A 27 -5.13 -11.87 11.20
CA ASN A 27 -4.12 -12.18 12.22
C ASN A 27 -3.62 -13.63 12.10
N SER A 28 -3.17 -13.99 10.90
CA SER A 28 -2.86 -15.38 10.54
C SER A 28 -1.53 -15.49 9.80
N ASN A 29 -0.87 -16.65 9.87
CA ASN A 29 0.43 -16.93 9.24
C ASN A 29 1.57 -16.05 9.80
N GLU A 30 2.33 -16.61 10.74
CA GLU A 30 3.42 -15.93 11.45
C GLU A 30 4.49 -15.38 10.52
N THR A 31 4.85 -16.09 9.45
CA THR A 31 5.85 -15.63 8.47
C THR A 31 5.41 -14.34 7.79
N TYR A 32 4.14 -14.23 7.41
CA TYR A 32 3.62 -13.03 6.75
C TYR A 32 3.39 -11.89 7.73
N LEU A 33 3.04 -12.18 8.99
CA LEU A 33 2.99 -11.18 10.05
C LEU A 33 4.38 -10.64 10.37
N GLU A 34 5.42 -11.48 10.33
CA GLU A 34 6.80 -11.04 10.50
C GLU A 34 7.25 -10.13 9.35
N TYR A 35 6.85 -10.40 8.10
CA TYR A 35 7.07 -9.44 7.01
C TYR A 35 6.32 -8.13 7.25
N ALA A 36 5.07 -8.17 7.71
CA ALA A 36 4.32 -6.96 8.01
C ALA A 36 5.00 -6.13 9.10
N LYS A 37 5.47 -6.76 10.17
CA LYS A 37 6.23 -6.10 11.25
C LYS A 37 7.52 -5.47 10.73
N ASN A 38 8.26 -6.15 9.87
CA ASN A 38 9.47 -5.59 9.29
C ASN A 38 9.17 -4.42 8.32
N ILE A 39 8.03 -4.42 7.63
CA ILE A 39 7.59 -3.27 6.83
C ILE A 39 7.23 -2.08 7.74
N GLU A 40 6.50 -2.33 8.83
CA GLU A 40 6.17 -1.32 9.85
C GLU A 40 7.43 -0.67 10.42
N ASN A 41 8.41 -1.47 10.86
CA ASN A 41 9.70 -0.98 11.36
C ASN A 41 10.46 -0.14 10.30
N ALA A 42 10.31 -0.47 9.02
CA ALA A 42 10.90 0.29 7.94
C ALA A 42 10.20 1.66 7.76
N MET A 43 8.86 1.70 7.88
CA MET A 43 8.06 2.92 7.80
C MET A 43 8.34 3.87 8.96
N GLU A 44 8.59 3.36 10.17
CA GLU A 44 8.96 4.18 11.34
C GLU A 44 10.24 5.00 11.14
N LYS A 45 11.09 4.61 10.19
CA LYS A 45 12.35 5.30 9.86
C LYS A 45 12.18 6.37 8.80
N PHE A 46 10.98 6.53 8.25
CA PHE A 46 10.66 7.53 7.24
C PHE A 46 9.74 8.58 7.83
N GLU A 47 10.10 9.85 7.63
CA GLU A 47 9.30 10.99 8.05
C GLU A 47 8.73 11.70 6.81
N LEU A 48 7.41 11.78 6.73
CA LEU A 48 6.73 12.59 5.73
C LEU A 48 6.77 14.04 6.18
N LYS A 49 7.48 14.89 5.42
CA LYS A 49 7.78 16.28 5.78
C LYS A 49 6.73 17.30 5.36
N GLU A 50 5.77 16.91 4.54
CA GLU A 50 4.71 17.78 4.02
C GLU A 50 3.46 16.99 3.68
N ASN A 51 2.33 17.68 3.57
CA ASN A 51 1.11 17.07 3.04
C ASN A 51 1.33 16.75 1.57
N ILE A 52 0.99 15.53 1.15
CA ILE A 52 1.14 15.09 -0.24
C ILE A 52 -0.16 14.54 -0.77
N LYS A 53 -0.33 14.67 -2.08
CA LYS A 53 -1.41 14.04 -2.83
C LYS A 53 -0.90 12.77 -3.49
N VAL A 54 -1.62 11.68 -3.32
CA VAL A 54 -1.26 10.35 -3.86
C VAL A 54 -2.46 9.71 -4.52
N TYR A 55 -2.18 8.71 -5.35
CA TYR A 55 -3.17 8.07 -6.21
C TYR A 55 -3.15 6.56 -6.00
N ARG A 56 -4.33 5.96 -5.99
CA ARG A 56 -4.48 4.51 -5.84
C ARG A 56 -5.53 4.00 -6.81
N ASP A 57 -5.17 3.01 -7.61
CA ASP A 57 -6.14 2.24 -8.36
C ASP A 57 -6.87 1.24 -7.44
N THR A 58 -8.15 1.06 -7.70
CA THR A 58 -8.97 0.06 -7.02
C THR A 58 -10.25 -0.24 -7.80
N GLN A 59 -11.02 -1.23 -7.34
CA GLN A 59 -12.31 -1.58 -7.94
C GLN A 59 -13.44 -0.95 -7.14
N LYS A 60 -14.40 -0.38 -7.86
CA LYS A 60 -15.61 0.23 -7.28
C LYS A 60 -16.33 -0.68 -6.28
N LYS A 61 -16.42 -1.98 -6.58
CA LYS A 61 -17.09 -3.00 -5.75
C LYS A 61 -16.61 -3.06 -4.29
N TYR A 62 -15.38 -2.65 -4.00
CA TYR A 62 -14.87 -2.65 -2.63
C TYR A 62 -15.42 -1.52 -1.76
N TYR A 63 -16.07 -0.52 -2.38
CA TYR A 63 -16.50 0.72 -1.75
C TYR A 63 -17.96 1.09 -2.05
N GLU A 64 -18.74 0.19 -2.68
CA GLU A 64 -20.14 0.46 -3.09
C GLU A 64 -21.06 0.83 -1.93
N LEU A 65 -20.74 0.40 -0.71
CA LEU A 65 -21.52 0.68 0.49
C LEU A 65 -21.11 1.98 1.19
N LEU A 66 -20.06 2.66 0.72
CA LEU A 66 -19.60 3.92 1.31
C LEU A 66 -20.27 5.12 0.65
N GLY A 67 -20.76 6.04 1.47
CA GLY A 67 -21.25 7.34 1.09
C GLY A 67 -20.23 8.46 1.29
N VAL A 68 -20.56 9.64 0.78
CA VAL A 68 -19.78 10.86 1.03
C VAL A 68 -19.82 11.22 2.51
N GLY A 69 -18.66 11.39 3.13
CA GLY A 69 -18.50 11.71 4.55
C GLY A 69 -18.28 10.49 5.44
N ASP A 70 -18.41 9.27 4.91
CA ASP A 70 -18.11 8.06 5.67
C ASP A 70 -16.61 7.91 5.94
N THR A 71 -16.30 7.33 7.09
CA THR A 71 -14.95 6.92 7.47
C THR A 71 -14.91 5.42 7.65
N PHE A 72 -13.82 4.78 7.24
CA PHE A 72 -13.61 3.35 7.46
C PHE A 72 -12.17 3.08 7.88
N GLU A 73 -12.00 2.03 8.67
CA GLU A 73 -10.69 1.54 9.08
C GLU A 73 -10.29 0.33 8.26
N VAL A 74 -8.98 0.16 8.09
CA VAL A 74 -8.39 -0.83 7.20
C VAL A 74 -7.18 -1.44 7.86
N ASN A 75 -7.25 -2.75 8.08
CA ASN A 75 -6.17 -3.54 8.67
C ASN A 75 -5.29 -4.12 7.56
N MET A 76 -4.70 -3.25 6.74
CA MET A 76 -3.78 -3.63 5.67
C MET A 76 -2.93 -2.43 5.23
N PHE A 77 -1.84 -2.69 4.52
CA PHE A 77 -1.08 -1.61 3.87
C PHE A 77 -1.75 -1.16 2.58
N PHE A 78 -1.65 0.14 2.29
CA PHE A 78 -2.00 0.69 0.99
C PHE A 78 -0.77 0.87 0.12
N SER A 79 -0.81 0.27 -1.07
CA SER A 79 0.10 0.64 -2.15
C SER A 79 -0.49 1.85 -2.88
N ILE A 80 0.29 2.91 -3.01
CA ILE A 80 -0.11 4.20 -3.55
C ILE A 80 1.01 4.76 -4.43
N SER A 81 0.66 5.56 -5.43
CA SER A 81 1.57 6.23 -6.33
C SER A 81 1.54 7.74 -6.11
N THR A 82 2.69 8.40 -6.18
CA THR A 82 2.75 9.88 -6.23
C THR A 82 2.45 10.42 -7.63
N ASN A 83 2.31 9.54 -8.63
CA ASN A 83 2.01 9.89 -10.01
C ASN A 83 0.71 9.21 -10.44
N LYS A 84 -0.27 10.02 -10.86
CA LYS A 84 -1.59 9.57 -11.28
C LYS A 84 -1.53 8.61 -12.47
N SER A 85 -0.75 8.94 -13.50
CA SER A 85 -0.64 8.09 -14.70
C SER A 85 -0.07 6.71 -14.39
N ILE A 86 0.87 6.62 -13.43
CA ILE A 86 1.38 5.31 -12.98
C ILE A 86 0.27 4.50 -12.27
N ALA A 87 -0.60 5.14 -11.49
CA ALA A 87 -1.74 4.44 -10.86
C ALA A 87 -2.74 3.97 -11.93
N GLU A 88 -3.01 4.79 -12.94
CA GLU A 88 -3.90 4.45 -14.06
C GLU A 88 -3.37 3.26 -14.87
N GLU A 89 -2.06 3.18 -15.14
CA GLU A 89 -1.45 2.04 -15.82
C GLU A 89 -1.71 0.70 -15.11
N PHE A 90 -1.75 0.67 -13.77
CA PHE A 90 -2.09 -0.56 -13.03
C PHE A 90 -3.56 -0.95 -13.19
N SER A 91 -4.46 0.04 -13.32
CA SER A 91 -5.88 -0.21 -13.51
C SER A 91 -6.21 -0.80 -14.89
N GLU A 92 -5.49 -0.36 -15.94
CA GLU A 92 -5.73 -0.81 -17.32
C GLU A 92 -5.33 -2.26 -17.57
N VAL A 93 -4.40 -2.80 -16.77
CA VAL A 93 -3.87 -4.17 -16.94
C VAL A 93 -4.71 -5.20 -16.17
N ASP A 94 -5.24 -4.84 -14.99
CA ASP A 94 -5.78 -5.81 -14.03
C ASP A 94 -7.30 -5.64 -13.73
N MET A 95 -7.99 -4.65 -14.31
CA MET A 95 -9.38 -4.36 -13.95
C MET A 95 -10.37 -4.42 -15.13
N SER A 96 -11.58 -4.91 -14.84
CA SER A 96 -12.76 -4.75 -15.70
C SER A 96 -13.17 -3.28 -15.80
N ASP A 97 -14.23 -2.97 -16.56
CA ASP A 97 -14.80 -1.62 -16.76
C ASP A 97 -15.17 -0.81 -15.48
N ASP A 98 -14.95 -1.37 -14.27
CA ASP A 98 -15.29 -0.79 -12.96
C ASP A 98 -14.06 -0.31 -12.14
N GLY A 99 -12.92 -0.15 -12.81
CA GLY A 99 -11.73 0.46 -12.21
C GLY A 99 -11.95 1.92 -11.84
N ILE A 100 -11.49 2.33 -10.65
CA ILE A 100 -11.54 3.72 -10.18
C ILE A 100 -10.18 4.13 -9.60
N ILE A 101 -9.86 5.42 -9.69
CA ILE A 101 -8.68 6.01 -9.09
C ILE A 101 -9.10 6.86 -7.89
N PHE A 102 -8.57 6.53 -6.72
CA PHE A 102 -8.64 7.38 -5.55
C PHE A 102 -7.54 8.42 -5.59
N GLU A 103 -7.92 9.66 -5.40
CA GLU A 103 -7.03 10.75 -5.03
C GLU A 103 -7.10 10.90 -3.51
N ILE A 104 -5.95 10.80 -2.84
CA ILE A 104 -5.86 10.75 -1.38
C ILE A 104 -4.93 11.85 -0.92
N ASP A 105 -5.43 12.72 -0.04
CA ASP A 105 -4.60 13.70 0.67
C ASP A 105 -4.00 13.04 1.92
N VAL A 106 -2.68 12.85 1.91
CA VAL A 106 -1.92 12.27 3.02
C VAL A 106 -1.31 13.42 3.82
N SER A 107 -1.71 13.53 5.08
CA SER A 107 -1.21 14.57 5.98
C SER A 107 0.22 14.29 6.45
N ILE A 108 0.98 15.35 6.69
CA ILE A 108 2.28 15.31 7.37
C ILE A 108 2.23 14.44 8.63
N ASN A 109 3.33 13.75 8.95
CA ASN A 109 3.42 12.78 10.06
C ASN A 109 2.59 11.50 9.88
N THR A 110 1.89 11.31 8.76
CA THR A 110 1.30 9.99 8.43
C THR A 110 2.43 8.97 8.29
N LYS A 111 2.33 7.84 9.00
CA LYS A 111 3.27 6.72 8.88
C LYS A 111 3.20 6.15 7.45
N CYS A 112 4.24 6.37 6.67
CA CYS A 112 4.34 5.92 5.29
C CYS A 112 5.80 5.66 4.90
N ILE A 113 6.05 5.18 3.68
CA ILE A 113 7.41 5.07 3.15
C ILE A 113 7.38 5.21 1.63
N TYR A 114 8.32 5.99 1.07
CA TYR A 114 8.55 6.02 -0.37
C TYR A 114 9.51 4.89 -0.78
N ILE A 115 9.00 3.93 -1.55
CA ILE A 115 9.74 2.73 -1.97
C ILE A 115 10.38 2.84 -3.36
N GLY A 116 10.07 3.88 -4.14
CA GLY A 116 10.65 4.14 -5.46
C GLY A 116 10.44 3.03 -6.51
N LYS A 117 11.19 3.12 -7.62
CA LYS A 117 11.11 2.18 -8.75
C LYS A 117 12.06 0.98 -8.51
N LYS A 118 11.59 0.02 -7.69
CA LYS A 118 12.14 -1.34 -7.40
C LYS A 118 13.54 -1.46 -6.77
N PHE A 119 13.63 -2.21 -5.66
CA PHE A 119 14.88 -2.77 -5.14
C PHE A 119 15.10 -4.19 -5.68
N TYR A 120 15.42 -4.35 -6.96
CA TYR A 120 15.90 -5.66 -7.43
C TYR A 120 17.27 -5.96 -6.82
N PHE A 121 17.34 -6.97 -5.97
CA PHE A 121 18.60 -7.69 -5.75
C PHE A 121 18.93 -8.39 -7.08
N LYS A 122 20.04 -7.98 -7.71
CA LYS A 122 20.76 -8.85 -8.63
C LYS A 122 21.54 -9.88 -7.83
#